data_AF-A0A7Y5HZM3-F1
#
_entry.id   AF-A0A7Y5HZM3-F1
#
_cell.length_a   1.000
_cell.length_b   1.000
_cell.length_c   1.000
_cell.angle_alpha   90.00
_cell.angle_beta   90.00
_cell.angle_gamma   90.00
#
_symmetry.space_group_name_H-M   'P 1'
#
loop_
_entity.id
_entity.type
_entity.pdbx_description
1 polymer ?
#
loop_
_entity_poly.entity_id
_entity_poly.type
_entity_poly.pdbx_seq_one_letter_code
_entity_poly.pdbx_strand_id
1 'polypeptide(L)' 'HVVNPQSFHWTMDLRVPLVRLLALCAAVVVAGTVTAWLAGRSAAGRDAVLAVKEDW' A
#
# COMPACT_ATOMS: atom_id res chain seq x y z
N HIS A 1 -35.90 -23.73 -18.38
CA HIS A 1 -35.53 -22.93 -17.21
C HIS A 1 -35.65 -21.46 -17.60
N VAL A 2 -36.82 -20.87 -17.41
CA VAL A 2 -37.08 -19.46 -17.77
C VAL A 2 -36.66 -18.64 -16.55
N VAL A 3 -35.54 -17.94 -16.67
CA VAL A 3 -35.04 -17.07 -15.61
C VAL A 3 -35.90 -15.80 -15.63
N ASN A 4 -36.50 -15.46 -14.49
CA ASN A 4 -37.35 -14.29 -14.35
C ASN A 4 -36.52 -12.99 -14.51
N PRO A 5 -36.71 -12.16 -15.55
CA PRO A 5 -35.94 -10.94 -15.76
C PRO A 5 -36.19 -9.89 -14.66
N GLN A 6 -37.34 -9.96 -13.99
CA GLN A 6 -37.67 -9.13 -12.83
C GLN A 6 -36.87 -9.52 -11.56
N SER A 7 -36.29 -10.73 -11.52
CA SER A 7 -35.37 -11.14 -10.45
C SER A 7 -33.96 -10.58 -10.64
N PHE A 8 -33.61 -10.16 -11.85
CA PHE A 8 -32.35 -9.48 -12.15
C PHE A 8 -32.54 -7.96 -11.96
N HIS A 9 -32.63 -7.54 -10.70
CA HIS A 9 -32.36 -6.15 -10.31
C HIS A 9 -30.87 -5.87 -10.61
N TRP A 10 -30.56 -5.61 -11.87
CA TRP A 10 -29.18 -5.48 -12.37
C TRP A 10 -28.47 -4.20 -11.92
N THR A 11 -29.12 -3.42 -11.07
CA THR A 11 -28.56 -2.21 -10.46
C THR A 11 -28.51 -2.41 -8.95
N MET A 12 -27.54 -3.21 -8.48
CA MET A 12 -27.04 -2.97 -7.13
C MET A 12 -26.27 -1.65 -7.17
N ASP A 13 -26.83 -0.61 -6.57
CA ASP A 13 -26.18 0.69 -6.42
C ASP A 13 -24.84 0.48 -5.68
N LEU A 14 -23.74 0.47 -6.43
CA LEU A 14 -22.41 0.28 -5.87
C LEU A 14 -21.95 1.60 -5.27
N ARG A 15 -22.14 1.73 -3.95
CA ARG A 15 -21.58 2.86 -3.21
C ARG A 15 -20.10 2.63 -2.95
N VAL A 16 -19.25 3.22 -3.79
CA VAL A 16 -17.79 3.18 -3.61
C VAL A 16 -17.36 4.25 -2.60
N PRO A 17 -16.84 3.88 -1.41
CA PRO A 17 -16.41 4.85 -0.41
C PRO A 17 -15.02 5.42 -0.74
N LEU A 18 -14.94 6.24 -1.79
CA LEU A 18 -13.70 6.79 -2.35
C LEU A 18 -12.78 7.43 -1.29
N VAL A 19 -13.35 8.19 -0.35
CA VAL A 19 -12.58 8.83 0.73
C VAL A 19 -11.86 7.81 1.61
N ARG A 20 -12.54 6.72 1.97
CA ARG A 20 -11.94 5.65 2.79
C ARG A 20 -10.85 4.91 2.03
N LEU A 21 -11.06 4.67 0.73
CA LEU A 21 -10.07 4.02 -0.13
C LEU A 21 -8.81 4.89 -0.29
N LEU A 22 -8.96 6.20 -0.53
CA LEU A 22 -7.83 7.13 -0.62
C LEU A 22 -7.08 7.23 0.71
N ALA A 23 -7.80 7.31 1.83
CA ALA A 23 -7.20 7.32 3.16
C ALA A 23 -6.39 6.03 3.42
N LEU A 24 -6.91 4.86 3.03
CA LEU A 24 -6.20 3.59 3.13
C LEU A 24 -4.93 3.59 2.26
N CYS A 25 -5.03 4.00 0.99
CA CYS A 25 -3.87 4.07 0.09
C CYS A 25 -2.79 5.00 0.66
N ALA A 26 -3.18 6.18 1.15
CA ALA A 26 -2.25 7.12 1.77
C ALA A 26 -1.59 6.53 3.02
N ALA A 27 -2.37 5.87 3.90
CA ALA A 27 -1.85 5.22 5.08
C ALA A 27 -0.83 4.11 4.74
N VAL A 28 -1.11 3.32 3.71
CA VAL A 28 -0.20 2.26 3.23
C VAL A 28 1.12 2.85 2.72
N VAL A 29 1.05 3.90 1.89
CA VAL A 29 2.26 4.58 1.36
C VAL A 29 3.08 5.19 2.48
N VAL A 30 2.44 5.87 3.45
CA VAL A 30 3.11 6.45 4.62
C VAL A 30 3.76 5.36 5.48
N ALA A 31 3.05 4.27 5.78
CA ALA A 31 3.61 3.17 6.57
C ALA A 31 4.81 2.53 5.85
N GLY A 32 4.70 2.29 4.53
CA GLY A 32 5.78 1.74 3.72
C GLY A 32 7.01 2.65 3.65
N THR A 33 6.81 3.95 3.41
CA THR A 33 7.89 4.94 3.39
C THR A 33 8.57 5.09 4.75
N VAL A 34 7.81 5.14 5.84
CA VAL A 34 8.36 5.18 7.20
C VAL A 34 9.19 3.93 7.46
N THR A 35 8.67 2.75 7.13
CA THR A 35 9.38 1.47 7.33
C THR A 35 10.68 1.42 6.52
N ALA A 36 10.62 1.79 5.23
CA ALA A 36 11.78 1.85 4.35
C ALA A 36 12.81 2.88 4.82
N TRP A 37 12.36 4.04 5.31
CA TRP A 37 13.24 5.08 5.83
C TRP A 37 13.94 4.63 7.12
N LEU A 38 13.22 3.97 8.04
CA LEU A 38 13.80 3.40 9.25
C LEU A 38 14.82 2.29 8.93
N ALA A 39 14.48 1.39 8.01
CA ALA A 39 15.38 0.34 7.54
C ALA A 39 16.61 0.94 6.84
N GLY A 40 16.41 1.90 5.94
CA GLY A 40 17.48 2.61 5.23
C GLY A 40 18.38 3.42 6.16
N ARG A 41 17.82 4.05 7.21
CA ARG A 41 18.61 4.72 8.25
C ARG A 41 19.45 3.74 9.06
N SER A 42 18.94 2.53 9.31
CA SER A 42 19.71 1.48 10.00
C SER A 42 20.84 0.92 9.14
N ALA A 43 20.64 0.86 7.81
CA ALA A 43 21.62 0.41 6.84
C ALA A 43 22.68 1.48 6.55
N ALA A 44 22.28 2.73 6.27
CA ALA A 44 23.19 3.81 5.89
C ALA A 44 24.25 4.17 6.95
N GLY A 45 23.95 3.97 8.25
CA GLY A 45 24.93 4.20 9.33
C GLY A 45 25.95 3.08 9.52
N ARG A 46 25.64 1.85 9.07
CA ARG A 46 26.50 0.66 9.22
C ARG A 46 27.21 0.30 7.92
N ASP A 47 26.50 0.34 6.79
CA ASP A 47 27.03 -0.07 5.49
C ASP A 47 27.99 0.96 4.91
N ALA A 48 27.75 2.27 5.11
CA ALA A 48 28.66 3.31 4.63
C ALA A 48 30.02 3.29 5.35
N VAL A 49 30.07 2.80 6.60
CA VAL A 49 31.32 2.68 7.38
C VAL A 49 32.00 1.34 7.12
N LEU A 50 31.24 0.27 6.87
CA LEU A 50 31.78 -1.05 6.51
C LEU A 50 32.34 -1.07 5.09
N ALA A 51 31.68 -0.44 4.11
CA ALA A 51 32.19 -0.33 2.74
C ALA A 51 33.56 0.37 2.68
N VAL A 52 33.75 1.43 3.47
CA VAL A 52 35.05 2.12 3.59
C VAL A 52 36.13 1.25 4.27
N LYS A 53 35.71 0.32 5.13
CA LYS A 53 36.62 -0.58 5.86
C LYS A 53 37.02 -1.82 5.08
N GLU A 54 36.23 -2.25 4.10
CA GLU A 54 36.58 -3.34 3.18
C GLU A 54 37.46 -2.86 2.01
N ASP A 55 37.44 -1.55 1.72
CA ASP A 55 38.27 -0.90 0.69
C ASP A 55 39.69 -0.49 1.18
N TRP A 56 40.04 -0.75 2.45
CA TRP A 56 41.37 -0.54 3.04
C TRP A 56 42.01 -1.86 3.48
#